data_AF-A0A926KQ13-F1
#
_entry.id   AF-A0A926KQ13-F1
#
_cell.length_a   1.000
_cell.length_b   1.000
_cell.length_c   1.000
_cell.angle_alpha   90.00
_cell.angle_beta   90.00
_cell.angle_gamma   90.00
#
_symmetry.space_group_name_H-M   'P 1'
#
loop_
_entity.id
_entity.type
_entity.pdbx_description
1 polymer ?
#
loop_
_entity_poly.entity_id
_entity_poly.type
_entity_poly.pdbx_seq_one_letter_code
_entity_poly.pdbx_strand_id
1 'polypeptide(L)' 'MKHIVRDHVASEAGITEIQAEKAVEAVVDYFKTRLPVEVNNEIQGALNGIDRNDND' A
#
# COMPACT_ATOMS: atom_id res chain seq x y z
N MET A 1 0.41 7.63 -4.82
CA MET A 1 -0.66 6.74 -4.33
C MET A 1 -0.54 6.37 -2.85
N LYS A 2 0.66 6.24 -2.25
CA LYS A 2 0.83 6.08 -0.79
C LYS A 2 0.01 7.07 0.07
N HIS A 3 -0.04 8.34 -0.32
CA HIS A 3 -0.90 9.34 0.35
C HIS A 3 -2.39 9.01 0.21
N ILE A 4 -2.89 8.68 -0.98
CA ILE A 4 -4.31 8.39 -1.22
C ILE A 4 -4.80 7.21 -0.36
N VAL A 5 -4.02 6.13 -0.27
CA VAL A 5 -4.40 4.95 0.53
C VAL A 5 -4.38 5.28 2.02
N ARG A 6 -3.34 5.97 2.50
CA ARG A 6 -3.23 6.38 3.90
C ARG A 6 -4.34 7.35 4.30
N ASP A 7 -4.64 8.33 3.47
CA ASP A 7 -5.63 9.36 3.75
C ASP A 7 -7.05 8.76 3.72
N HIS A 8 -7.30 7.79 2.82
CA HIS A 8 -8.52 7.00 2.82
C HIS A 8 -8.65 6.14 4.09
N VAL A 9 -7.61 5.41 4.49
CA VAL A 9 -7.60 4.61 5.72
C VAL A 9 -7.75 5.47 6.97
N ALA A 10 -7.09 6.64 7.02
CA ALA A 10 -7.23 7.60 8.11
C ALA A 10 -8.67 8.09 8.25
N SER A 11 -9.29 8.47 7.12
CA SER A 11 -10.68 8.93 7.05
C SER A 11 -11.67 7.85 7.48
N GLU A 12 -11.58 6.65 6.90
CA GLU A 12 -12.51 5.55 7.16
C GLU A 12 -12.38 4.98 8.58
N ALA A 13 -11.16 4.84 9.09
CA ALA A 13 -10.92 4.28 10.43
C ALA A 13 -10.99 5.35 11.54
N GLY A 14 -11.10 6.64 11.20
CA GLY A 14 -11.11 7.73 12.18
C GLY A 14 -9.79 7.85 12.95
N ILE A 15 -8.65 7.58 12.30
CA ILE A 15 -7.31 7.59 12.90
C ILE A 15 -6.43 8.66 12.28
N THR A 16 -5.32 8.98 12.94
CA THR A 16 -4.34 9.92 12.39
C THR A 16 -3.63 9.34 11.17
N GLU A 17 -3.14 10.20 10.27
CA GLU A 17 -2.35 9.78 9.12
C GLU A 17 -1.14 8.91 9.51
N ILE A 18 -0.46 9.24 10.61
CA ILE A 18 0.69 8.47 11.12
C ILE A 18 0.25 7.06 11.56
N GLN A 19 -0.93 6.91 12.15
CA GLN A 19 -1.48 5.60 12.50
C GLN A 19 -1.90 4.82 11.26
N ALA A 20 -2.50 5.50 10.27
CA ALA A 20 -2.87 4.89 9.00
C ALA A 20 -1.64 4.41 8.22
N GLU A 21 -0.55 5.17 8.22
CA GLU A 21 0.72 4.78 7.60
C GLU A 21 1.25 3.48 8.19
N LYS A 22 1.33 3.40 9.53
CA LYS A 22 1.75 2.19 10.24
C LYS A 22 0.83 1.00 9.99
N ALA A 23 -0.48 1.24 9.89
CA ALA A 23 -1.46 0.19 9.60
C ALA A 23 -1.28 -0.39 8.19
N VAL A 24 -1.11 0.49 7.18
CA VAL A 24 -0.85 0.08 5.80
C VAL A 24 0.47 -0.69 5.72
N GLU A 25 1.53 -0.22 6.36
CA GLU A 25 2.82 -0.92 6.40
C GLU A 25 2.72 -2.31 7.03
N ALA A 26 2.04 -2.44 8.16
CA ALA A 26 1.87 -3.73 8.84
C ALA A 26 1.12 -4.76 7.98
N VAL A 27 0.07 -4.34 7.27
CA VAL A 27 -0.69 -5.21 6.36
C VAL A 27 0.16 -5.63 5.17
N VAL A 28 0.91 -4.69 4.60
CA VAL A 28 1.81 -4.94 3.48
C VAL A 28 2.91 -5.93 3.88
N ASP A 29 3.54 -5.76 5.04
CA ASP A 29 4.58 -6.65 5.53
C ASP A 29 4.04 -8.04 5.86
N TYR A 30 2.81 -8.13 6.40
CA TYR A 30 2.13 -9.41 6.58
C TYR A 30 2.00 -10.16 5.25
N PHE A 31 1.54 -9.49 4.19
CA PHE A 31 1.39 -10.11 2.87
C PHE A 31 2.72 -10.47 2.22
N LYS A 32 3.78 -9.69 2.42
CA LYS A 32 5.14 -10.04 1.95
C LYS A 32 5.59 -11.42 2.39
N THR A 33 5.19 -11.85 3.58
CA THR A 33 5.57 -13.17 4.12
C THR A 33 4.72 -14.33 3.63
N ARG A 34 3.59 -14.06 2.96
CA ARG A 34 2.58 -15.08 2.63
C ARG A 34 2.20 -15.17 1.16
N LEU A 35 2.49 -14.13 0.38
CA LEU A 35 2.18 -14.09 -1.03
C LEU A 35 3.41 -14.42 -1.89
N PRO A 36 3.21 -15.01 -3.07
CA PRO A 36 4.26 -15.12 -4.08
C PRO A 36 4.90 -13.76 -4.38
N VAL A 37 6.17 -13.79 -4.76
CA VAL A 37 6.98 -12.59 -5.00
C VAL A 37 6.35 -11.72 -6.09
N GLU A 38 5.72 -12.31 -7.10
CA GLU A 38 5.04 -11.60 -8.19
C GLU A 38 3.89 -10.73 -7.66
N VAL A 39 3.07 -11.27 -6.76
CA VAL A 39 1.93 -10.57 -6.16
C VAL A 39 2.40 -9.48 -5.21
N ASN A 40 3.47 -9.73 -4.44
CA ASN A 40 4.08 -8.70 -3.60
C ASN A 40 4.59 -7.52 -4.43
N ASN A 41 5.23 -7.78 -5.57
CA ASN A 41 5.72 -6.74 -6.46
C ASN A 41 4.58 -5.92 -7.07
N GLU A 42 3.44 -6.54 -7.39
CA GLU A 42 2.24 -5.83 -7.85
C GLU A 42 1.65 -4.93 -6.76
N ILE A 43 1.52 -5.42 -5.53
CA ILE A 43 1.04 -4.63 -4.38
C ILE A 43 1.99 -3.45 -4.11
N GLN A 44 3.30 -3.67 -4.13
CA GLN A 44 4.29 -2.60 -3.98
C GLN A 44 4.20 -1.57 -5.11
N GLY A 45 4.04 -2.02 -6.35
CA GLY A 45 3.87 -1.15 -7.52
C GLY A 45 2.64 -0.25 -7.38
N ALA A 46 1.49 -0.84 -7.04
CA ALA A 46 0.24 -0.12 -6.83
C ALA A 46 0.34 0.91 -5.70
N LEU A 47 0.97 0.57 -4.58
CA LEU A 47 1.16 1.50 -3.45
C LEU A 47 2.09 2.67 -3.80
N ASN A 48 3.18 2.38 -4.53
CA ASN A 48 4.13 3.39 -4.97
C ASN A 48 3.59 4.24 -6.12
N GLY A 49 2.47 3.85 -6.72
CA GLY A 49 1.89 4.51 -7.89
C GLY A 49 2.74 4.34 -9.14
N ILE A 50 3.53 3.27 -9.19
CA ILE A 50 4.19 2.82 -10.42
C ILE A 50 3.09 2.10 -11.20
N ASP A 51 2.39 2.86 -12.04
CA ASP A 51 1.55 2.26 -13.05
C ASP A 51 2.49 1.49 -14.00
N ARG A 52 2.27 0.19 -14.21
CA ARG A 52 3.05 -0.61 -15.18
C ARG A 52 2.66 -0.26 -16.62
N ASN A 53 2.36 1.01 -16.88
CA ASN A 53 1.83 1.51 -18.14
C ASN A 53 2.75 2.53 -18.83
N ASP A 54 4.03 2.56 -18.45
CA ASP A 54 5.09 3.17 -19.26
C ASP A 54 5.88 2.04 -19.96
N ASN A 55 5.28 1.49 -21.02
CA ASN A 55 6.01 0.88 -22.13
C ASN A 55 5.53 1.60 -23.40
N ASP A 56 6.25 2.67 -23.75
CA ASP A 56 6.37 3.16 -25.12
C ASP A 56 7.87 3.43 -25.40
#